data_AF-A0A1D7VVI4-F1
#
_entry.id   AF-A0A1D7VVI4-F1
#
_cell.length_a   1.000
_cell.length_b   1.000
_cell.length_c   1.000
_cell.angle_alpha   90.00
_cell.angle_beta   90.00
_cell.angle_gamma   90.00
#
_symmetry.space_group_name_H-M   'P 1'
#
loop_
_entity.id
_entity.type
_entity.pdbx_description
1 polymer ?
#
loop_
_entity_poly.entity_id
_entity_poly.type
_entity_poly.pdbx_seq_one_letter_code
_entity_poly.pdbx_strand_id
1 'polypeptide(L)'
;MEGDTLGAIAARFHTTVKQLQIWNNIPDPNIIRVGQRLIVGRASAPQPGPGEPDLVPFPGAQFFKALPPPESPIILHMGLRLVDEGCGDAYGFSGPGPRWNEKHRQAYACFQRQLGFTGADADGWPGQTSWNRLRVPAPSPEEWGSD
;
A
#
# COMPACT_ATOMS: atom_id res chain seq x y z
N MET A 1 6.16 -9.25 -39.63
CA MET A 1 6.82 -10.12 -38.63
C MET A 1 7.27 -9.21 -37.52
N GLU A 2 6.38 -8.93 -36.58
CA GLU A 2 6.60 -7.90 -35.58
C GLU A 2 7.13 -8.59 -34.33
N GLY A 3 8.44 -8.47 -34.10
CA GLY A 3 9.08 -9.04 -32.92
C GLY A 3 8.53 -8.40 -31.65
N ASP A 4 8.48 -9.17 -30.56
CA ASP A 4 8.05 -8.71 -29.25
C ASP A 4 8.74 -7.39 -28.89
N THR A 5 7.99 -6.29 -28.89
CA THR A 5 8.50 -4.99 -28.46
C THR A 5 8.47 -4.90 -26.95
N LEU A 6 9.30 -4.03 -26.37
CA LEU A 6 9.23 -3.71 -24.94
C LEU A 6 7.83 -3.27 -24.53
N GLY A 7 7.03 -2.71 -25.45
CA GLY A 7 5.63 -2.36 -25.24
C GLY A 7 4.73 -3.58 -24.98
N ALA A 8 4.84 -4.62 -25.82
CA ALA A 8 4.07 -5.87 -25.62
C ALA A 8 4.46 -6.59 -24.32
N ILE A 9 5.76 -6.58 -23.99
CA ILE A 9 6.27 -7.13 -22.73
C ILE A 9 5.76 -6.30 -21.55
N ALA A 10 5.83 -4.98 -21.61
CA ALA A 10 5.34 -4.09 -20.58
C ALA A 10 3.84 -4.31 -20.29
N ALA A 11 3.02 -4.41 -21.35
CA ALA A 11 1.59 -4.70 -21.23
C ALA A 11 1.32 -6.06 -20.59
N ARG A 12 2.08 -7.10 -20.97
CA ARG A 12 1.94 -8.46 -20.42
C ARG A 12 2.30 -8.56 -18.94
N PHE A 13 3.23 -7.74 -18.47
CA PHE A 13 3.71 -7.75 -17.08
C PHE A 13 3.20 -6.56 -16.25
N HIS A 14 2.17 -5.85 -16.73
CA HIS A 14 1.58 -4.69 -16.04
C HIS A 14 2.63 -3.65 -15.58
N THR A 15 3.63 -3.38 -16.43
CA THR A 15 4.66 -2.38 -16.16
C THR A 15 4.76 -1.41 -17.34
N THR A 16 5.67 -0.44 -17.28
CA THR A 16 5.90 0.51 -18.37
C THR A 16 7.22 0.24 -19.08
N VAL A 17 7.30 0.61 -20.36
CA VAL A 17 8.55 0.53 -21.15
C VAL A 17 9.68 1.27 -20.42
N LYS A 18 9.38 2.43 -19.83
CA LYS A 18 10.34 3.22 -19.06
C LYS A 18 10.89 2.47 -17.84
N GLN A 19 10.06 1.73 -17.12
CA GLN A 19 10.50 0.90 -16.00
C GLN A 19 11.33 -0.30 -16.45
N LEU A 20 10.93 -0.96 -17.54
CA LEU A 20 11.73 -2.02 -18.15
C LEU A 20 13.11 -1.52 -18.58
N GLN A 21 13.20 -0.31 -19.15
CA GLN A 21 14.48 0.30 -19.51
C GLN A 21 15.36 0.56 -18.29
N ILE A 22 14.79 1.11 -17.21
CA ILE A 22 15.52 1.37 -15.95
C ILE A 22 16.02 0.05 -15.34
N TRP A 23 15.19 -0.99 -15.29
CA TRP A 23 15.56 -2.26 -14.66
C TRP A 23 16.65 -3.01 -15.41
N ASN A 24 16.70 -2.84 -16.74
CA ASN A 24 17.60 -3.55 -17.64
C ASN A 24 18.73 -2.68 -18.18
N ASN A 25 18.83 -1.41 -17.78
CA ASN A 25 19.76 -0.43 -18.33
C ASN A 25 19.73 -0.39 -19.87
N ILE A 26 18.53 -0.31 -20.45
CA ILE A 26 18.35 -0.24 -21.90
C ILE A 26 18.23 1.23 -22.31
N PRO A 27 19.27 1.81 -22.93
CA PRO A 27 19.27 3.22 -23.32
C PRO A 27 18.28 3.48 -24.46
N ASP A 28 18.13 2.55 -25.39
CA ASP A 28 17.24 2.69 -26.54
C ASP A 28 16.19 1.56 -26.57
N PRO A 29 14.89 1.85 -26.37
CA PRO A 29 13.85 0.84 -26.24
C PRO A 29 13.53 0.15 -27.59
N ASN A 30 14.00 0.71 -28.70
CA ASN A 30 13.85 0.14 -30.03
C ASN A 30 14.92 -0.90 -30.36
N ILE A 31 15.98 -1.01 -29.54
CA ILE A 31 17.10 -1.94 -29.75
C ILE A 31 17.03 -3.05 -28.72
N ILE A 32 16.21 -4.06 -28.99
CA ILE A 32 16.11 -5.28 -28.19
C ILE A 32 16.70 -6.42 -29.00
N ARG A 33 17.68 -7.14 -28.44
CA ARG A 33 18.32 -8.25 -29.15
C ARG A 33 17.53 -9.54 -28.92
N VAL A 34 17.30 -10.29 -29.98
CA VAL A 34 16.71 -11.64 -29.89
C VAL A 34 17.60 -12.50 -28.98
N GLY A 35 16.98 -13.12 -27.95
CA GLY A 35 17.68 -13.90 -26.93
C GLY A 35 18.13 -13.13 -25.69
N GLN A 36 17.90 -11.82 -25.61
CA GLN A 36 18.19 -11.01 -24.42
C GLN A 36 17.21 -11.36 -23.28
N ARG A 37 17.74 -11.75 -22.12
CA ARG A 37 16.94 -11.91 -20.90
C ARG A 37 16.64 -10.54 -20.31
N LEU A 38 15.36 -10.28 -20.05
CA LEU A 38 14.90 -9.03 -19.46
C LEU A 38 14.32 -9.28 -18.06
N ILE A 39 14.70 -8.41 -17.13
CA ILE A 39 14.04 -8.24 -15.84
C ILE A 39 12.72 -7.53 -16.11
N VAL A 40 11.62 -8.28 -16.04
CA VAL A 40 10.25 -7.80 -16.30
C VAL A 40 9.47 -7.47 -15.02
N GLY A 41 10.12 -7.62 -13.87
CA GLY A 41 9.58 -7.26 -12.58
C GLY A 41 10.69 -7.20 -11.54
N ARG A 42 10.79 -6.08 -10.82
CA ARG A 42 11.39 -6.04 -9.49
C ARG A 42 10.24 -6.00 -8.51
N ALA A 43 10.38 -6.63 -7.34
CA ALA A 43 9.41 -6.48 -6.24
C ALA A 43 9.46 -5.05 -5.71
N SER A 44 8.92 -4.11 -6.49
CA SER A 44 8.48 -2.81 -6.05
C SER A 44 7.00 -2.99 -5.72
N ALA A 45 6.56 -2.46 -4.58
CA ALA A 45 5.19 -2.58 -4.11
C ALA A 45 4.20 -2.40 -5.28
N PRO A 46 3.13 -3.22 -5.36
CA PRO A 46 2.21 -3.18 -6.48
C PRO A 46 1.74 -1.74 -6.71
N GLN A 47 2.11 -1.18 -7.87
CA GLN A 47 1.53 0.09 -8.28
C GLN A 47 0.04 -0.15 -8.54
N PRO A 48 -0.85 0.69 -8.00
CA PRO A 48 -2.27 0.56 -8.27
C PRO A 48 -2.49 0.56 -9.79
N GLY A 49 -3.23 -0.44 -10.28
CA GLY A 49 -3.65 -0.48 -11.68
C GLY A 49 -4.62 0.68 -11.99
N PRO A 50 -4.84 1.00 -13.26
CA PRO A 50 -5.85 1.99 -13.63
C PRO A 50 -7.22 1.56 -13.07
N GLY A 51 -7.75 2.32 -12.11
CA GLY A 51 -9.03 2.07 -11.43
C GLY A 51 -8.93 1.65 -9.96
N GLU A 52 -7.73 1.41 -9.41
CA GLU A 52 -7.56 1.17 -7.97
C GLU A 52 -7.44 2.51 -7.22
N PRO A 53 -8.16 2.70 -6.09
CA PRO A 53 -8.09 3.93 -5.31
C PRO A 53 -6.66 4.30 -4.91
N ASP A 54 -6.39 5.61 -4.88
CA ASP A 54 -5.13 6.16 -4.35
C ASP A 54 -4.90 5.64 -2.92
N LEU A 55 -3.63 5.48 -2.54
CA LEU A 55 -3.26 5.01 -1.20
C LEU A 55 -2.81 6.19 -0.33
N VAL A 56 -3.21 6.18 0.93
CA VAL A 56 -2.76 7.18 1.91
C VAL A 56 -1.25 6.97 2.15
N PRO A 57 -0.38 7.96 1.90
CA PRO A 57 1.02 7.88 2.32
C PRO A 57 1.08 7.84 3.85
N PHE A 58 2.10 7.18 4.42
CA PHE A 58 2.23 7.09 5.88
C PHE A 58 2.24 8.50 6.52
N PRO A 59 1.27 8.85 7.37
CA PRO A 59 1.13 10.20 7.93
C PRO A 59 2.17 10.52 9.01
N GLY A 60 3.05 9.57 9.34
CA GLY A 60 4.07 9.68 10.38
C GLY A 60 3.61 9.10 11.72
N ALA A 61 4.55 8.54 12.48
CA ALA A 61 4.23 7.93 13.78
C ALA A 61 3.70 8.96 14.80
N GLN A 62 4.09 10.23 14.65
CA GLN A 62 3.64 11.33 15.50
C GLN A 62 2.15 11.63 15.33
N PHE A 63 1.58 11.39 14.15
CA PHE A 63 0.14 11.55 13.91
C PHE A 63 -0.66 10.68 14.90
N PHE A 64 -0.32 9.40 15.01
CA PHE A 64 -0.99 8.46 15.91
C PHE A 64 -0.71 8.73 17.40
N LYS A 65 0.46 9.30 17.70
CA LYS A 65 0.91 9.60 19.08
C LYS A 65 0.48 10.99 19.57
N ALA A 66 -0.28 11.74 18.77
CA ALA A 66 -0.75 13.07 19.13
C ALA A 66 -1.71 13.02 20.35
N LEU A 67 -1.69 14.10 21.13
CA LEU A 67 -2.61 14.32 22.24
C LEU A 67 -3.32 15.67 22.02
N PRO A 68 -4.67 15.70 21.92
CA PRO A 68 -5.59 14.55 21.98
C PRO A 68 -5.42 13.58 20.79
N PRO A 69 -5.86 12.31 20.91
CA PRO A 69 -5.80 11.35 19.81
C PRO A 69 -6.49 11.88 18.55
N PRO A 70 -5.90 11.67 17.36
CA PRO A 70 -6.48 12.16 16.12
C PRO A 70 -7.82 11.51 15.81
N GLU A 71 -8.67 12.24 15.11
CA GLU A 71 -9.90 11.76 14.50
C GLU A 71 -9.91 12.13 13.02
N SER A 72 -10.00 11.13 12.15
CA SER A 72 -9.81 11.30 10.71
C SER A 72 -10.39 10.13 9.92
N PRO A 73 -10.91 10.35 8.69
CA PRO A 73 -11.26 9.27 7.78
C PRO A 73 -10.11 8.30 7.50
N ILE A 74 -8.85 8.78 7.57
CA ILE A 74 -7.66 7.93 7.44
C ILE A 74 -7.67 6.80 8.48
N ILE A 75 -8.08 7.09 9.71
CA ILE A 75 -8.13 6.11 10.80
C ILE A 75 -9.26 5.13 10.57
N LEU A 76 -10.42 5.61 10.10
CA LEU A 76 -11.53 4.74 9.73
C LEU A 76 -11.12 3.77 8.62
N HIS A 77 -10.53 4.26 7.53
CA HIS A 77 -10.10 3.44 6.39
C HIS A 77 -9.00 2.46 6.77
N MET A 78 -8.04 2.89 7.60
CA MET A 78 -7.06 1.99 8.18
C MET A 78 -7.73 0.90 9.02
N GLY A 79 -8.71 1.26 9.86
CA GLY A 79 -9.48 0.31 10.66
C GLY A 79 -10.24 -0.70 9.80
N LEU A 80 -10.90 -0.25 8.73
CA LEU A 80 -11.61 -1.12 7.78
C LEU A 80 -10.65 -2.08 7.08
N ARG A 81 -9.48 -1.60 6.68
CA ARG A 81 -8.45 -2.44 6.06
C ARG A 81 -7.89 -3.48 7.04
N LEU A 82 -7.70 -3.12 8.31
CA LEU A 82 -7.34 -4.08 9.36
C LEU A 82 -8.41 -5.16 9.57
N VAL A 83 -9.70 -4.83 9.43
CA VAL A 83 -10.78 -5.84 9.46
C VAL A 83 -10.64 -6.82 8.30
N ASP A 84 -10.38 -6.32 7.08
CA ASP A 84 -10.25 -7.17 5.89
C ASP A 84 -8.97 -8.03 5.89
N GLU A 85 -7.90 -7.58 6.56
CA GLU A 85 -6.72 -8.40 6.90
C GLU A 85 -7.01 -9.44 8.01
N GLY A 86 -8.24 -9.52 8.52
CA GLY A 86 -8.62 -10.45 9.58
C GLY A 86 -8.15 -10.04 10.98
N CYS A 87 -7.79 -8.78 11.18
CA CYS A 87 -7.36 -8.22 12.47
C CYS A 87 -8.45 -7.35 13.13
N GLY A 88 -9.72 -7.64 12.84
CA GLY A 88 -10.88 -6.85 13.26
C GLY A 88 -11.47 -7.18 14.64
N ASP A 89 -11.05 -8.26 15.30
CA ASP A 89 -11.68 -8.75 16.55
C ASP A 89 -11.84 -7.68 17.63
N ALA A 90 -10.84 -6.80 17.78
CA ALA A 90 -10.83 -5.74 18.78
C ALA A 90 -12.00 -4.74 18.61
N TYR A 91 -12.57 -4.62 17.41
CA TYR A 91 -13.68 -3.70 17.14
C TYR A 91 -15.02 -4.26 17.63
N GLY A 92 -15.21 -5.58 17.57
CA GLY A 92 -16.51 -6.21 17.80
C GLY A 92 -17.56 -5.80 16.76
N PHE A 93 -18.84 -6.01 17.09
CA PHE A 93 -19.96 -5.75 16.16
C PHE A 93 -20.09 -4.29 15.70
N SER A 94 -19.52 -3.33 16.44
CA SER A 94 -19.58 -1.91 16.08
C SER A 94 -18.66 -1.53 14.92
N GLY A 95 -17.65 -2.34 14.62
CA GLY A 95 -16.62 -1.99 13.63
C GLY A 95 -15.69 -0.84 14.08
N PRO A 96 -14.72 -0.48 13.22
CA PRO A 96 -13.79 0.62 13.47
C PRO A 96 -14.49 1.98 13.36
N GLY A 97 -13.97 2.97 14.09
CA GLY A 97 -14.44 4.36 14.04
C GLY A 97 -13.31 5.31 13.61
N PRO A 98 -13.60 6.60 13.35
CA PRO A 98 -12.59 7.54 12.83
C PRO A 98 -11.60 8.04 13.89
N ARG A 99 -11.84 7.79 15.18
CA ARG A 99 -10.97 8.25 16.27
C ARG A 99 -9.97 7.18 16.67
N TRP A 100 -8.67 7.53 16.65
CA TRP A 100 -7.60 6.64 17.08
C TRP A 100 -7.76 6.28 18.55
N ASN A 101 -7.68 4.98 18.87
CA ASN A 101 -7.88 4.45 20.22
C ASN A 101 -7.20 3.08 20.37
N GLU A 102 -7.30 2.48 21.56
CA GLU A 102 -6.64 1.20 21.86
C GLU A 102 -7.14 0.03 21.00
N LYS A 103 -8.40 0.04 20.53
CA LYS A 103 -8.90 -1.00 19.62
C LYS A 103 -8.14 -1.00 18.30
N HIS A 104 -7.88 0.19 17.76
CA HIS A 104 -7.03 0.33 16.56
C HIS A 104 -5.61 -0.17 16.83
N ARG A 105 -5.04 0.18 17.98
CA ARG A 105 -3.70 -0.24 18.39
C ARG A 105 -3.58 -1.76 18.50
N GLN A 106 -4.59 -2.43 19.07
CA GLN A 106 -4.64 -3.89 19.16
C GLN A 106 -4.82 -4.55 17.78
N ALA A 107 -5.72 -4.03 16.95
CA ALA A 107 -5.92 -4.51 15.58
C ALA A 107 -4.64 -4.36 14.75
N TYR A 108 -3.95 -3.23 14.86
CA TYR A 108 -2.69 -2.99 14.16
C TYR A 108 -1.56 -3.90 14.65
N ALA A 109 -1.50 -4.20 15.96
CA ALA A 109 -0.54 -5.16 16.51
C ALA A 109 -0.77 -6.59 15.97
N CYS A 110 -2.03 -6.99 15.79
CA CYS A 110 -2.36 -8.25 15.09
C CYS A 110 -1.77 -8.26 13.67
N PHE A 111 -1.97 -7.18 12.92
CA PHE A 111 -1.51 -7.09 11.53
C PHE A 111 0.02 -7.09 11.45
N GLN A 112 0.71 -6.37 12.34
CA GLN A 112 2.17 -6.43 12.44
C GLN A 112 2.67 -7.86 12.69
N ARG A 113 2.01 -8.63 13.55
CA ARG A 113 2.38 -10.04 13.80
C ARG A 113 2.15 -10.92 12.58
N GLN A 114 1.07 -10.72 11.82
CA GLN A 114 0.83 -11.45 10.57
C GLN A 114 1.93 -11.18 9.52
N LEU A 115 2.45 -9.95 9.48
CA LEU A 115 3.59 -9.58 8.64
C LEU A 115 4.94 -10.12 9.14
N GLY A 116 4.97 -10.81 10.29
CA GLY A 116 6.18 -11.39 10.88
C GLY A 116 6.99 -10.44 11.77
N PHE A 117 6.48 -9.24 12.08
CA PHE A 117 7.13 -8.36 13.06
C PHE A 117 6.98 -8.93 14.47
N THR A 118 8.00 -8.71 15.30
CA THR A 118 8.02 -9.18 16.70
C THR A 118 8.57 -8.11 17.64
N GLY A 119 8.34 -8.26 18.94
CA GLY A 119 8.85 -7.33 19.94
C GLY A 119 8.33 -5.89 19.74
N ALA A 120 9.25 -4.92 19.78
CA ALA A 120 8.94 -3.50 19.64
C ALA A 120 8.37 -3.12 18.26
N ASP A 121 8.57 -3.95 17.23
CA ASP A 121 8.03 -3.67 15.89
C ASP A 121 6.59 -4.19 15.68
N ALA A 122 6.02 -4.88 16.69
CA ALA A 122 4.64 -5.36 16.75
C ALA A 122 3.88 -4.81 17.97
N ASP A 123 4.14 -3.54 18.27
CA ASP A 123 3.65 -2.78 19.42
C ASP A 123 2.28 -2.10 19.19
N GLY A 124 1.71 -2.27 17.99
CA GLY A 124 0.46 -1.67 17.53
C GLY A 124 0.59 -0.22 17.07
N TRP A 125 1.78 0.36 17.12
CA TRP A 125 2.01 1.70 16.59
C TRP A 125 2.31 1.62 15.09
N PRO A 126 1.58 2.37 14.25
CA PRO A 126 1.82 2.36 12.82
C PRO A 126 3.23 2.89 12.49
N GLY A 127 3.94 2.12 11.67
CA GLY A 127 5.23 2.48 11.09
C GLY A 127 5.16 2.41 9.56
N GLN A 128 6.08 3.09 8.87
CA GLN A 128 6.03 3.22 7.41
C GLN A 128 5.98 1.86 6.69
N THR A 129 6.76 0.87 7.13
CA THR A 129 6.81 -0.45 6.49
C THR A 129 5.49 -1.19 6.60
N SER A 130 4.92 -1.30 7.81
CA SER A 130 3.62 -1.96 8.01
C SER A 130 2.50 -1.17 7.34
N TRP A 131 2.54 0.16 7.37
CA TRP A 131 1.55 1.02 6.72
C TRP A 131 1.49 0.79 5.20
N ASN A 132 2.65 0.74 4.54
CA ASN A 132 2.75 0.47 3.11
C ASN A 132 2.21 -0.93 2.74
N ARG A 133 2.31 -1.91 3.65
CA ARG A 133 1.73 -3.24 3.46
C ARG A 133 0.23 -3.25 3.66
N LEU A 134 -0.28 -2.43 4.58
CA LEU A 134 -1.71 -2.32 4.85
C LEU A 134 -2.48 -1.78 3.64
N ARG A 135 -1.85 -0.92 2.82
CA ARG A 135 -2.47 -0.30 1.63
C ARG A 135 -3.80 0.39 1.97
N VAL A 136 -3.75 1.34 2.90
CA VAL A 136 -4.93 2.11 3.31
C VAL A 136 -5.45 2.93 2.12
N PRO A 137 -6.69 2.72 1.65
CA PRO A 137 -7.24 3.52 0.56
C PRO A 137 -7.48 4.95 1.03
N ALA A 138 -7.11 5.91 0.19
CA ALA A 138 -7.43 7.30 0.42
C ALA A 138 -8.94 7.49 0.45
N PRO A 139 -9.48 8.24 1.43
CA PRO A 139 -10.88 8.63 1.40
C PRO A 139 -11.15 9.42 0.12
N SER A 140 -12.30 9.19 -0.51
CA SER A 140 -12.68 9.97 -1.69
C SER A 140 -12.93 11.43 -1.26
N PRO A 141 -12.60 12.43 -2.10
CA PRO A 141 -12.90 13.83 -1.78
C PRO A 141 -14.39 14.07 -1.51
N GLU A 142 -15.27 13.23 -2.06
CA GLU A 142 -16.72 13.24 -1.80
C GLU A 142 -17.09 12.80 -0.36
N GLU A 143 -16.26 11.97 0.29
CA GLU A 143 -16.41 11.60 1.71
C GLU A 143 -15.93 12.71 2.65
N TRP A 144 -15.24 13.72 2.09
CA TRP A 144 -14.71 14.89 2.77
C TRP A 144 -15.41 16.13 2.22
N GLY A 145 -16.72 16.22 2.42
CA GLY A 145 -17.51 17.40 2.09
C GLY A 145 -16.89 18.64 2.74
N SER A 146 -16.16 19.41 1.94
CA SER A 146 -15.98 20.85 2.16
C SER A 146 -17.09 21.52 1.37
N ASP A 147 -18.17 21.86 2.06
CA ASP A 147 -18.93 23.08 1.77
C ASP A 147 -18.50 24.13 2.81
#